data_AF-A0A0G1RYL1-F1
#
_entry.id   AF-A0A0G1RYL1-F1
#
_cell.length_a   1.000
_cell.length_b   1.000
_cell.length_c   1.000
_cell.angle_alpha   90.00
_cell.angle_beta   90.00
_cell.angle_gamma   90.00
#
_symmetry.space_group_name_H-M   'P 1'
#
loop_
_entity.id
_entity.type
_entity.pdbx_description
1 polymer ?
#
loop_
_entity_poly.entity_id
_entity_poly.type
_entity_poly.pdbx_seq_one_letter_code
_entity_poly.pdbx_strand_id
1 'polypeptide(L)'
;MSDENHPTFFFSQVYALTRQIPAGSVSTYGDLARALGTRDARRVGHALHANKDSSTPCHRVVTQAGRLAPNYAFGGSLEQYAKLKNEGISFLDREHVDLSQHHFTFHP
;
A
#
# COMPACT_ATOMS: atom_id res chain seq x y z
N MET A 1 16.02 24.68 -8.45
CA MET A 1 16.33 24.03 -7.16
C MET A 1 15.02 23.50 -6.61
N SER A 2 14.73 22.22 -6.87
CA SER A 2 13.44 21.62 -6.55
C SER A 2 13.40 21.24 -5.08
N ASP A 3 12.32 21.66 -4.43
CA ASP A 3 12.11 21.64 -2.99
C ASP A 3 11.79 20.21 -2.51
N GLU A 4 12.84 19.38 -2.31
CA GLU A 4 12.73 17.96 -1.90
C GLU A 4 12.14 17.74 -0.48
N ASN A 5 11.86 18.81 0.26
CA ASN A 5 11.36 18.75 1.64
C ASN A 5 9.87 19.05 1.83
N HIS A 6 9.09 19.19 0.75
CA HIS A 6 7.64 19.36 0.89
C HIS A 6 6.93 18.00 1.11
N PRO A 7 6.25 17.76 2.25
CA PRO A 7 5.55 16.50 2.52
C PRO A 7 4.52 16.15 1.44
N THR A 8 3.94 17.15 0.78
CA THR A 8 3.02 17.01 -0.36
C THR A 8 3.66 16.33 -1.57
N PHE A 9 4.94 16.58 -1.88
CA PHE A 9 5.60 15.98 -3.05
C PHE A 9 5.96 14.50 -2.83
N PHE A 10 6.40 14.14 -1.63
CA PHE A 10 6.61 12.72 -1.31
C PHE A 10 5.28 11.95 -1.28
N PHE A 11 4.22 12.55 -0.71
CA PHE A 11 2.92 11.90 -0.59
C PHE A 11 2.29 11.68 -1.97
N SER A 12 2.41 12.66 -2.88
CA SER A 12 1.91 12.51 -4.25
C SER A 12 2.63 11.39 -5.01
N GLN A 13 3.94 11.22 -4.81
CA GLN A 13 4.69 10.09 -5.37
C GLN A 13 4.22 8.75 -4.80
N VAL A 14 4.00 8.65 -3.48
CA VAL A 14 3.43 7.45 -2.86
C VAL A 14 2.08 7.10 -3.48
N TYR A 15 1.19 8.08 -3.69
CA TYR A 15 -0.12 7.85 -4.30
C TYR A 15 0.01 7.41 -5.76
N ALA A 16 0.83 8.11 -6.55
CA ALA A 16 1.07 7.76 -7.95
C ALA A 16 1.61 6.34 -8.10
N LEU A 17 2.55 5.94 -7.24
CA LEU A 17 3.11 4.61 -7.22
C LEU A 17 2.07 3.56 -6.77
N THR A 18 1.28 3.85 -5.76
CA THR A 18 0.21 2.95 -5.26
C THR A 18 -0.84 2.67 -6.34
N ARG A 19 -1.17 3.64 -7.18
CA ARG A 19 -2.10 3.46 -8.32
C ARG A 19 -1.58 2.50 -9.39
N GLN A 20 -0.30 2.18 -9.41
CA GLN A 20 0.28 1.20 -10.35
C GLN A 20 0.03 -0.25 -9.92
N ILE A 21 -0.33 -0.49 -8.66
CA ILE A 21 -0.61 -1.85 -8.17
C ILE A 21 -1.94 -2.32 -8.79
N PRO A 22 -1.95 -3.35 -9.65
CA PRO A 22 -3.16 -3.80 -10.32
C PRO A 22 -4.17 -4.42 -9.34
N ALA A 23 -5.44 -4.47 -9.73
CA ALA A 23 -6.45 -5.23 -9.00
C ALA A 23 -6.06 -6.72 -8.96
N GLY A 24 -6.28 -7.37 -7.83
CA GLY A 24 -5.87 -8.76 -7.61
C GLY A 24 -4.39 -8.93 -7.25
N SER A 25 -3.70 -7.82 -6.96
CA SER A 25 -2.35 -7.83 -6.41
C SER A 25 -2.18 -6.88 -5.22
N VAL A 26 -1.18 -7.15 -4.39
CA VAL A 26 -0.78 -6.32 -3.27
C VAL A 26 0.71 -6.03 -3.31
N SER A 27 1.13 -4.91 -2.74
CA SER A 27 2.54 -4.63 -2.50
C SER A 27 2.76 -4.30 -1.03
N THR A 28 4.02 -4.27 -0.58
CA THR A 28 4.32 -3.96 0.81
C THR A 28 4.75 -2.50 0.98
N TYR A 29 4.55 -1.93 2.17
CA TYR A 29 5.08 -0.60 2.48
C TYR A 29 6.59 -0.47 2.20
N GLY A 30 7.35 -1.56 2.40
CA GLY A 30 8.78 -1.62 2.12
C GLY A 30 9.10 -1.61 0.62
N ASP A 31 8.27 -2.24 -0.21
CA ASP A 31 8.45 -2.24 -1.66
C ASP A 31 8.19 -0.86 -2.26
N LEU A 32 7.14 -0.17 -1.79
CA LEU A 32 6.89 1.22 -2.17
C LEU A 32 8.04 2.12 -1.74
N ALA A 33 8.54 1.96 -0.50
CA ALA A 33 9.69 2.72 -0.02
C ALA A 33 10.91 2.51 -0.93
N ARG A 34 11.23 1.25 -1.25
CA ARG A 34 12.36 0.87 -2.10
C ARG A 34 12.22 1.48 -3.49
N ALA A 35 11.04 1.39 -4.10
CA ALA A 35 10.76 1.95 -5.43
C ALA A 35 10.87 3.48 -5.46
N LEU A 36 10.61 4.16 -4.34
CA LEU A 36 10.81 5.60 -4.17
C LEU A 36 12.24 5.97 -3.74
N GLY A 37 13.18 5.02 -3.73
CA GLY A 37 14.58 5.27 -3.35
C GLY A 37 14.78 5.54 -1.86
N THR A 38 13.84 5.15 -0.99
CA THR A 38 13.94 5.35 0.47
C THR A 38 13.80 4.04 1.24
N ARG A 39 14.29 4.02 2.48
CA ARG A 39 14.10 2.90 3.42
C ARG A 39 12.97 3.17 4.41
N ASP A 40 12.34 4.33 4.35
CA ASP A 40 11.33 4.78 5.32
C ASP A 40 9.91 4.32 4.95
N ALA A 41 9.64 3.03 5.17
CA ALA A 41 8.31 2.45 4.99
C ALA A 41 7.24 3.08 5.93
N ARG A 42 7.65 3.65 7.06
CA ARG A 42 6.74 4.32 7.99
C ARG A 42 6.22 5.62 7.40
N ARG A 43 7.08 6.40 6.75
CA ARG A 43 6.67 7.61 6.02
C ARG A 43 5.71 7.30 4.87
N VAL A 44 5.89 6.17 4.18
CA VAL A 44 4.91 5.65 3.20
C VAL A 44 3.57 5.37 3.88
N GLY A 45 3.57 4.69 5.02
CA GLY A 45 2.36 4.44 5.81
C GLY A 45 1.65 5.72 6.24
N HIS A 46 2.39 6.74 6.69
CA HIS A 46 1.83 8.06 7.02
C HIS A 46 1.20 8.74 5.80
N ALA A 47 1.84 8.68 4.63
CA ALA A 47 1.27 9.21 3.41
C ALA A 47 -0.05 8.52 3.07
N LEU A 48 -0.08 7.18 3.05
CA LEU A 48 -1.28 6.41 2.74
C LEU A 48 -2.41 6.62 3.76
N HIS A 49 -2.07 6.83 5.04
CA HIS A 49 -3.05 7.16 6.08
C HIS A 49 -3.63 8.57 5.92
N ALA A 50 -2.81 9.54 5.46
CA ALA A 50 -3.24 10.90 5.19
C ALA A 50 -4.02 11.07 3.87
N ASN A 51 -4.11 10.01 3.06
CA ASN A 51 -4.80 10.03 1.78
C ASN A 51 -6.30 10.32 1.96
N LYS A 52 -6.80 11.35 1.28
CA LYS A 52 -8.23 11.70 1.25
C LYS A 52 -8.92 11.28 -0.06
N ASP A 53 -8.14 10.80 -1.03
CA ASP A 53 -8.61 10.43 -2.36
C ASP A 53 -8.90 8.92 -2.43
N SER A 54 -10.17 8.57 -2.56
CA SER A 54 -10.64 7.18 -2.64
C SER A 54 -10.20 6.46 -3.92
N SER A 55 -9.72 7.17 -4.95
CA SER A 55 -9.21 6.57 -6.18
C SER A 55 -7.84 5.92 -6.01
N THR A 56 -7.09 6.31 -4.96
CA THR A 56 -5.81 5.66 -4.64
C THR A 56 -6.10 4.35 -3.89
N PRO A 57 -5.70 3.19 -4.43
CA PRO A 57 -6.08 1.88 -3.88
C PRO A 57 -5.21 1.51 -2.66
N CYS A 58 -5.29 2.29 -1.58
CA CYS A 58 -4.47 2.11 -0.38
C CYS A 58 -4.65 0.74 0.28
N HIS A 59 -5.80 0.07 0.07
CA HIS A 59 -6.05 -1.28 0.60
C HIS A 59 -5.10 -2.33 0.01
N ARG A 60 -4.52 -2.07 -1.17
CA ARG A 60 -3.54 -2.96 -1.82
C ARG A 60 -2.15 -2.91 -1.20
N VAL A 61 -1.93 -2.10 -0.16
CA VAL A 61 -0.66 -2.02 0.56
C VAL A 61 -0.76 -2.72 1.91
N VAL A 62 0.08 -3.73 2.11
CA VAL A 62 0.12 -4.56 3.32
C VAL A 62 1.48 -4.49 4.01
N THR A 63 1.59 -5.08 5.19
CA THR A 63 2.89 -5.22 5.86
C THR A 63 3.82 -6.18 5.10
N GLN A 64 5.10 -6.20 5.47
CA GLN A 64 6.07 -7.13 4.87
C GLN A 64 5.68 -8.61 5.02
N ALA A 65 4.94 -8.96 6.06
CA ALA A 65 4.46 -10.33 6.30
C ALA A 65 3.11 -10.62 5.63
N GLY A 66 2.59 -9.70 4.79
CA GLY A 66 1.27 -9.83 4.17
C GLY A 66 0.11 -9.47 5.09
N ARG A 67 0.39 -9.06 6.34
CA ARG A 67 -0.64 -8.68 7.30
C ARG A 67 -1.40 -7.44 6.86
N LEU A 68 -2.73 -7.48 6.98
CA LEU A 68 -3.62 -6.34 6.86
C LEU A 68 -3.25 -5.23 7.85
N ALA A 69 -3.50 -3.98 7.48
CA ALA A 69 -3.29 -2.82 8.31
C ALA A 69 -4.41 -2.73 9.37
N PRO A 70 -4.10 -2.89 10.67
CA PRO A 70 -5.11 -2.84 11.73
C PRO A 70 -5.79 -1.46 11.82
N ASN A 71 -5.00 -0.41 11.55
CA ASN A 71 -5.47 0.99 11.51
C ASN A 71 -5.65 1.47 10.08
N TYR A 72 -6.20 0.62 9.20
CA TYR A 72 -6.54 1.04 7.84
C TYR A 72 -7.49 2.26 7.91
N ALA A 73 -7.05 3.39 7.36
CA ALA A 73 -7.70 4.69 7.55
C ALA A 73 -9.17 4.71 7.09
N PHE A 74 -9.52 3.83 6.15
CA PHE A 74 -10.85 3.71 5.57
C PHE A 74 -11.62 2.56 6.21
N GLY A 75 -11.87 2.58 7.52
CA GLY A 75 -12.77 1.61 8.18
C GLY A 75 -12.12 0.35 8.78
N GLY A 76 -10.79 0.35 8.94
CA GLY A 76 -10.06 -0.72 9.64
C GLY A 76 -9.79 -1.97 8.78
N SER A 77 -9.19 -2.99 9.41
CA SER A 77 -8.72 -4.20 8.71
C SER A 77 -9.84 -5.00 8.04
N LEU A 78 -11.06 -4.96 8.56
CA LEU A 78 -12.22 -5.65 7.95
C LEU A 78 -12.59 -5.05 6.60
N GLU A 79 -12.58 -3.72 6.48
CA GLU A 79 -12.85 -3.05 5.21
C GLU A 79 -11.72 -3.30 4.20
N GLN A 80 -10.46 -3.32 4.68
CA GLN A 80 -9.33 -3.70 3.84
C GLN A 80 -9.49 -5.14 3.31
N TYR A 81 -9.84 -6.08 4.18
CA TYR A 81 -10.12 -7.46 3.82
C TYR A 81 -11.21 -7.56 2.76
N ALA A 82 -12.35 -6.88 2.96
CA ALA A 82 -13.47 -6.93 2.03
C ALA A 82 -13.08 -6.43 0.63
N LYS A 83 -12.36 -5.31 0.54
CA LYS A 83 -11.88 -4.76 -0.73
C LYS A 83 -10.93 -5.71 -1.45
N LEU A 84 -9.95 -6.26 -0.73
CA LEU A 84 -9.00 -7.21 -1.30
C LEU A 84 -9.68 -8.50 -1.76
N LYS A 85 -10.60 -9.03 -0.96
CA LYS A 85 -11.39 -10.22 -1.31
C LYS A 85 -12.22 -9.99 -2.58
N ASN A 86 -12.83 -8.81 -2.73
CA ASN A 86 -13.59 -8.45 -3.94
C ASN A 86 -12.70 -8.35 -5.19
N GLU A 87 -11.40 -8.12 -5.02
CA GLU A 87 -10.41 -8.13 -6.10
C GLU A 87 -9.83 -9.53 -6.36
N GLY A 88 -10.30 -10.57 -5.68
CA GLY A 88 -9.83 -11.95 -5.87
C GLY A 88 -8.55 -12.30 -5.12
N ILE A 89 -8.17 -11.51 -4.10
CA ILE A 89 -7.02 -11.81 -3.25
C ILE A 89 -7.31 -13.01 -2.35
N SER A 90 -6.37 -13.95 -2.31
CA SER A 90 -6.35 -15.09 -1.39
C SER A 90 -5.56 -14.77 -0.11
N PHE A 91 -5.89 -15.48 0.97
CA PHE A 91 -5.38 -15.23 2.31
C PHE A 91 -4.90 -16.53 2.95
N LEU A 92 -3.78 -16.46 3.66
CA LEU A 92 -3.23 -17.57 4.44
C LEU A 92 -4.02 -17.80 5.74
N ASP A 93 -4.55 -16.72 6.31
CA ASP A 93 -5.42 -16.74 7.48
C ASP A 93 -6.38 -15.52 7.46
N ARG A 94 -6.97 -15.17 8.61
CA ARG A 94 -7.92 -14.04 8.69
C ARG A 94 -7.26 -12.66 8.55
N GLU A 95 -5.95 -12.56 8.70
CA GLU A 95 -5.21 -11.30 8.73
C GLU A 95 -4.10 -11.20 7.67
N HIS A 96 -3.67 -12.31 7.06
CA HIS A 96 -2.52 -12.33 6.16
C HIS A 96 -2.91 -12.70 4.72
N VAL A 97 -2.54 -11.84 3.78
CA VAL A 97 -2.61 -12.11 2.33
C VAL A 97 -1.58 -13.16 1.94
N ASP A 98 -1.92 -14.04 1.01
CA ASP A 98 -0.95 -14.94 0.37
C ASP A 98 -0.07 -14.16 -0.61
N LEU A 99 1.06 -13.65 -0.11
CA LEU A 99 2.05 -12.94 -0.92
C LEU A 99 2.67 -13.83 -2.01
N SER A 100 2.67 -15.16 -1.87
CA SER A 100 3.24 -16.03 -2.91
C SER A 100 2.44 -15.98 -4.21
N GLN A 101 1.16 -15.64 -4.14
CA GLN A 101 0.25 -15.56 -5.28
C GLN A 101 0.02 -14.12 -5.76
N HIS A 102 0.03 -13.15 -4.84
CA HIS A 102 -0.48 -11.80 -5.11
C HIS A 102 0.56 -10.68 -5.00
N HIS A 103 1.83 -10.99 -4.70
CA HIS A 103 2.84 -9.95 -4.48
C HIS A 103 3.26 -9.24 -5.78
N PHE A 104 2.97 -7.95 -5.84
CA PHE A 104 3.41 -7.04 -6.87
C PHE A 104 4.69 -6.32 -6.45
N THR A 105 5.72 -6.41 -7.30
CA THR A 105 6.98 -5.69 -7.15
C THR A 105 7.16 -4.70 -8.30
N PHE A 106 7.70 -3.53 -7.96
CA PHE A 106 8.03 -2.50 -8.93
C PHE A 106 9.34 -2.90 -9.62
N HIS A 107 9.31 -3.04 -10.94
CA HIS A 107 10.51 -3.27 -11.73
C HIS A 107 11.14 -1.90 -12.04
N PRO A 108 12.46 -1.76 -11.90
CA PRO A 108 13.18 -0.53 -12.25
C PRO A 108 13.14 -0.24 -13.76
#